data_AF-A0A7Y6M853-F1
#
_entry.id   AF-A0A7Y6M853-F1
#
_cell.length_a   1.000
_cell.length_b   1.000
_cell.length_c   1.000
_cell.angle_alpha   90.00
_cell.angle_beta   90.00
_cell.angle_gamma   90.00
#
_symmetry.space_group_name_H-M   'P 1'
#
loop_
_entity.id
_entity.type
_entity.pdbx_description
1 polymer ?
#
loop_
_entity_poly.entity_id
_entity_poly.type
_entity_poly.pdbx_seq_one_letter_code
_entity_poly.pdbx_strand_id
1 'polypeptide(L)' 'MTDNLDLAASAQELADAAPAGSLDRTAATSVAITLATTRDADHARQTLDGLSPDDVRQAALQLFDRLRAG' A
#
# COMPACT_ATOMS: atom_id res chain seq x y z
N MET A 1 5.56 10.19 14.72
CA MET A 1 4.23 9.66 14.35
C MET A 1 4.24 9.58 12.86
N THR A 2 4.18 8.38 12.31
CA THR A 2 4.11 8.18 10.86
C THR A 2 2.63 8.18 10.49
N ASP A 3 2.16 9.29 9.95
CA ASP A 3 0.77 9.42 9.49
C ASP A 3 0.61 8.76 8.13
N ASN A 4 -0.62 8.42 7.76
CA ASN A 4 -0.93 7.73 6.49
C ASN A 4 -0.31 8.40 5.26
N LEU A 5 -0.17 9.73 5.27
CA LEU A 5 0.42 10.46 4.15
C LEU A 5 1.92 10.16 3.97
N ASP A 6 2.66 9.95 5.05
CA ASP A 6 4.08 9.60 5.00
C ASP A 6 4.26 8.15 4.50
N LEU A 7 3.41 7.24 4.98
CA LEU A 7 3.35 5.87 4.47
C LEU A 7 2.95 5.83 2.99
N ALA A 8 2.04 6.70 2.56
CA ALA A 8 1.62 6.82 1.16
C ALA A 8 2.77 7.26 0.27
N ALA A 9 3.55 8.25 0.70
CA ALA A 9 4.74 8.70 -0.02
C ALA A 9 5.77 7.56 -0.14
N SER A 10 6.04 6.85 0.94
CA SER A 10 6.96 5.69 0.94
C SER A 10 6.48 4.57 0.01
N ALA A 11 5.17 4.27 0.01
CA ALA A 11 4.58 3.30 -0.90
C ALA A 11 4.69 3.75 -2.38
N GLN A 12 4.52 5.04 -2.65
CA GLN A 12 4.67 5.61 -3.98
C GLN A 12 6.12 5.49 -4.49
N GLU A 13 7.12 5.75 -3.65
CA GLU A 13 8.53 5.58 -4.05
C GLU A 13 8.84 4.12 -4.41
N LEU A 14 8.28 3.16 -3.67
CA LEU A 14 8.42 1.73 -3.99
C LEU A 14 7.71 1.37 -5.31
N ALA A 15 6.55 1.97 -5.58
CA ALA A 15 5.84 1.77 -6.84
C ALA A 15 6.63 2.30 -8.04
N ASP A 16 7.27 3.46 -7.90
CA ASP A 16 8.11 4.07 -8.95
C ASP A 16 9.40 3.28 -9.18
N ALA A 17 9.98 2.68 -8.13
CA ALA A 17 11.16 1.83 -8.24
C ALA A 17 10.87 0.43 -8.83
N ALA A 18 9.62 -0.02 -8.79
CA ALA A 18 9.23 -1.35 -9.24
C ALA A 18 9.04 -1.44 -10.78
N PRO A 19 9.34 -2.59 -11.41
CA PRO A 19 9.15 -2.78 -12.84
C PRO A 19 7.71 -2.51 -13.29
N ALA A 20 7.55 -1.85 -14.43
CA ALA A 20 6.23 -1.61 -15.01
C ALA A 20 5.47 -2.94 -15.24
N GLY A 21 4.21 -3.00 -14.83
CA GLY A 21 3.37 -4.20 -14.95
C GLY A 21 3.68 -5.32 -13.95
N SER A 22 4.60 -5.11 -13.00
CA SER A 22 4.85 -6.06 -11.92
C SER A 22 3.72 -6.06 -10.87
N LEU A 23 3.59 -7.19 -10.18
CA LEU A 23 2.69 -7.32 -9.04
C LEU A 23 3.05 -6.33 -7.94
N ASP A 24 4.34 -6.20 -7.62
CA ASP A 24 4.85 -5.27 -6.61
C ASP A 24 4.49 -3.82 -6.91
N ARG A 25 4.63 -3.39 -8.17
CA ARG A 25 4.23 -2.04 -8.58
C ARG A 25 2.74 -1.82 -8.38
N THR A 26 1.92 -2.79 -8.79
CA THR A 26 0.46 -2.73 -8.64
C THR A 26 0.08 -2.63 -7.17
N ALA A 27 0.63 -3.51 -6.34
CA ALA A 27 0.40 -3.53 -4.90
C ALA A 27 0.84 -2.22 -4.22
N ALA A 28 2.04 -1.73 -4.52
CA ALA A 28 2.57 -0.48 -3.98
C ALA A 28 1.72 0.74 -4.38
N THR A 29 1.27 0.79 -5.64
CA THR A 29 0.37 1.86 -6.10
C THR A 29 -0.98 1.80 -5.37
N SER A 30 -1.56 0.60 -5.20
CA SER A 30 -2.80 0.41 -4.46
C SER A 30 -2.66 0.86 -3.00
N VAL A 31 -1.57 0.48 -2.33
CA VAL A 31 -1.27 0.89 -0.96
C VAL A 31 -1.13 2.41 -0.85
N ALA A 32 -0.38 3.04 -1.75
CA ALA A 32 -0.21 4.49 -1.78
C ALA A 32 -1.54 5.24 -1.89
N ILE A 33 -2.39 4.83 -2.85
CA ILE A 33 -3.71 5.45 -3.05
C ILE A 33 -4.61 5.24 -1.83
N THR A 34 -4.66 4.02 -1.28
CA THR A 34 -5.49 3.72 -0.11
C THR A 34 -5.04 4.53 1.10
N LEU A 35 -3.74 4.61 1.39
CA LEU A 35 -3.23 5.42 2.49
C LEU A 35 -3.53 6.90 2.29
N ALA A 36 -3.37 7.43 1.07
CA ALA A 36 -3.65 8.84 0.78
C ALA A 36 -5.14 9.22 0.91
N THR A 37 -6.05 8.26 0.77
CA THR A 37 -7.51 8.48 0.78
C THR A 37 -8.19 8.08 2.09
N THR A 38 -7.46 7.45 3.01
CA THR A 38 -8.00 7.00 4.30
C THR A 38 -7.44 7.82 5.45
N ARG A 39 -8.27 7.99 6.48
CA ARG A 39 -7.95 8.84 7.63
C ARG A 39 -6.92 8.23 8.57
N ASP A 40 -6.94 6.91 8.69
CA ASP A 40 -6.15 6.15 9.65
C ASP A 40 -5.79 4.77 9.10
N ALA A 41 -4.78 4.16 9.72
CA ALA A 41 -4.19 2.92 9.24
C ALA A 41 -5.15 1.72 9.33
N ASP A 42 -6.10 1.74 10.26
CA ASP A 42 -7.07 0.65 10.40
C ASP A 42 -8.05 0.63 9.21
N HIS A 43 -8.58 1.81 8.87
CA HIS A 43 -9.41 1.98 7.67
C HIS A 43 -8.64 1.67 6.38
N ALA A 44 -7.35 2.05 6.30
CA ALA A 44 -6.48 1.69 5.18
C ALA A 44 -6.39 0.17 5.01
N ARG A 45 -6.10 -0.57 6.10
CA ARG A 45 -5.98 -2.03 6.08
C ARG A 45 -7.28 -2.69 5.62
N GLN A 46 -8.42 -2.25 6.15
CA GLN A 46 -9.72 -2.79 5.79
C GLN A 46 -10.03 -2.59 4.29
N THR A 47 -9.63 -1.44 3.74
CA THR A 47 -9.78 -1.15 2.30
C THR A 47 -8.89 -2.06 1.45
N LEU A 48 -7.64 -2.30 1.88
CA LEU A 48 -6.71 -3.20 1.19
C LEU A 48 -7.19 -4.66 1.20
N ASP A 49 -7.83 -5.11 2.28
CA ASP A 49 -8.42 -6.45 2.40
C ASP A 49 -9.54 -6.71 1.37
N GLY A 50 -10.21 -5.64 0.91
CA GLY A 50 -11.20 -5.70 -0.16
C GLY A 50 -10.64 -5.80 -1.58
N LEU A 51 -9.32 -5.71 -1.77
CA LEU A 51 -8.71 -5.71 -3.10
C LEU A 51 -8.88 -7.06 -3.81
N SER A 52 -8.97 -6.98 -5.14
CA SER A 52 -8.92 -8.10 -6.07
C SER A 52 -8.01 -7.74 -7.24
N PRO A 53 -7.24 -8.70 -7.80
CA PRO A 53 -7.17 -10.12 -7.46
C PRO A 53 -6.45 -10.41 -6.12
N ASP A 54 -6.56 -11.65 -5.64
CA ASP A 54 -6.03 -12.10 -4.34
C ASP A 54 -4.52 -11.83 -4.20
N ASP A 55 -3.75 -12.09 -5.26
CA ASP A 55 -2.30 -11.86 -5.27
C ASP A 55 -1.95 -10.39 -5.01
N VAL A 56 -2.72 -9.45 -5.57
CA VAL A 56 -2.52 -8.00 -5.34
C VAL A 56 -2.88 -7.65 -3.91
N ARG A 57 -3.97 -8.20 -3.38
CA ARG A 57 -4.36 -8.01 -1.98
C ARG A 57 -3.29 -8.49 -1.01
N GLN A 58 -2.81 -9.72 -1.19
CA GLN A 58 -1.77 -10.29 -0.31
C GLN A 58 -0.50 -9.45 -0.35
N ALA A 59 -0.04 -9.09 -1.55
CA ALA A 59 1.14 -8.24 -1.73
C ALA A 59 0.94 -6.84 -1.10
N ALA A 60 -0.23 -6.24 -1.27
CA ALA A 60 -0.56 -4.93 -0.71
C ALA A 60 -0.60 -4.95 0.84
N LEU A 61 -1.23 -5.97 1.43
CA LEU A 61 -1.28 -6.14 2.89
C LEU A 61 0.11 -6.38 3.48
N GLN A 62 0.93 -7.23 2.84
CA GLN A 62 2.32 -7.46 3.27
C GLN A 62 3.17 -6.19 3.20
N LEU A 63 3.04 -5.43 2.12
CA LEU A 63 3.74 -4.15 1.97
C LEU A 63 3.29 -3.15 3.04
N PHE A 64 1.98 -3.04 3.27
CA PHE A 64 1.42 -2.17 4.29
C PHE A 64 1.94 -2.51 5.69
N ASP A 65 1.96 -3.79 6.07
CA ASP A 65 2.51 -4.23 7.36
C ASP A 65 4.00 -3.89 7.47
N ARG A 66 4.77 -4.05 6.38
CA ARG A 66 6.19 -3.68 6.35
C ARG A 66 6.41 -2.18 6.57
N LEU A 67 5.63 -1.34 5.90
CA LEU A 67 5.71 0.11 6.03
C LEU A 67 5.34 0.59 7.43
N ARG A 68 4.42 -0.10 8.11
CA ARG A 68 4.03 0.23 9.50
C ARG A 68 5.02 -0.24 10.56
N ALA A 69 5.85 -1.24 10.24
CA ALA A 69 6.82 -1.81 11.16
C ALA A 69 8.19 -1.10 11.12
N GLY A 70 8.45 -0.28 10.08
CA GLY A 70 9.63 0.58 9.95
C GLY A 70 9.46 1.90 10.68
#